data_AF-A0A3D4WUH6-F1
#
_entry.id   AF-A0A3D4WUH6-F1
#
_cell.length_a   1.000
_cell.length_b   1.000
_cell.length_c   1.000
_cell.angle_alpha   90.00
_cell.angle_beta   90.00
_cell.angle_gamma   90.00
#
_symmetry.space_group_name_H-M   'P 1'
#
loop_
_entity.id
_entity.type
_entity.pdbx_description
1 polymer ?
#
loop_
_entity_poly.entity_id
_entity_poly.type
_entity_poly.pdbx_seq_one_letter_code
_entity_poly.pdbx_strand_id
1 'polypeptide(L)'
;MSEPMPEGTHLAYTVCREGEQWVVAPNSRPHGNNAFIEIRASNRERLLPWEFDVVEDDLGGETALRIHMYDDAWQAFTQIPDLFAAFAALAANDTEMSLGDVIELLKSLGAVDETVGRMVSKIEEREGVRGDTVGNV
;
A
#
# COMPACT_ATOMS: atom_id res chain seq x y z
N MET A 1 18.72 -13.75 -12.68
CA MET A 1 17.65 -13.46 -13.65
C MET A 1 16.41 -13.20 -12.81
N SER A 2 15.75 -12.05 -12.97
CA SER A 2 14.50 -11.79 -12.26
C SER A 2 13.38 -12.60 -12.89
N GLU A 3 12.56 -13.25 -12.07
CA GLU A 3 11.37 -13.94 -12.56
C GLU A 3 10.31 -12.90 -12.97
N PRO A 4 9.64 -13.08 -14.12
CA PRO A 4 8.55 -12.19 -14.52
C PRO A 4 7.37 -12.30 -13.54
N MET A 5 6.55 -11.25 -13.45
CA MET A 5 5.34 -11.31 -12.63
C MET A 5 4.41 -12.43 -13.14
N PRO A 6 3.76 -13.20 -12.24
CA PRO A 6 2.75 -14.18 -12.64
C PRO A 6 1.64 -13.54 -13.47
N GLU A 7 1.06 -14.30 -14.40
CA GLU A 7 -0.09 -13.85 -15.19
C GLU A 7 -1.26 -13.41 -14.28
N GLY A 8 -1.94 -12.34 -14.65
CA GLY A 8 -3.05 -11.77 -13.86
C GLY A 8 -2.63 -10.96 -12.63
N THR A 9 -1.33 -10.74 -12.44
CA THR A 9 -0.81 -9.80 -11.44
C THR A 9 -1.05 -8.36 -11.89
N HIS A 10 -1.52 -7.51 -10.97
CA HIS A 10 -1.69 -6.08 -11.18
C HIS A 10 -1.05 -5.28 -10.05
N LEU A 11 -0.75 -4.02 -10.32
CA LEU A 11 -0.33 -3.08 -9.30
C LEU A 11 -1.56 -2.70 -8.45
N ALA A 12 -1.44 -2.74 -7.13
CA ALA A 12 -2.50 -2.35 -6.21
C ALA A 12 -1.94 -1.50 -5.08
N TYR A 13 -2.82 -0.73 -4.43
CA TYR A 13 -2.47 0.03 -3.25
C TYR A 13 -3.57 0.04 -2.19
N THR A 14 -3.18 0.29 -0.94
CA THR A 14 -4.08 0.50 0.20
C THR A 14 -3.61 1.71 0.99
N VAL A 15 -4.53 2.63 1.31
CA VAL A 15 -4.25 3.76 2.20
C VAL A 15 -4.44 3.30 3.65
N CYS A 16 -3.38 3.38 4.45
CA CYS A 16 -3.32 2.89 5.82
C CYS A 16 -3.03 4.03 6.81
N ARG A 17 -3.33 3.81 8.10
CA ARG A 17 -2.91 4.68 9.23
C ARG A 17 -2.39 3.84 10.39
N GLU A 18 -1.41 4.37 11.11
CA GLU A 18 -0.90 3.73 12.34
C GLU A 18 -1.94 3.83 13.47
N GLY A 19 -2.18 2.74 14.20
CA GLY A 19 -3.15 2.68 15.32
C GLY A 19 -4.62 2.50 14.90
N GLU A 20 -4.98 2.93 13.70
CA GLU A 20 -6.28 2.68 13.06
C GLU A 20 -6.03 1.90 11.77
N GLN A 21 -6.18 0.58 11.81
CA GLN A 21 -6.25 -0.22 10.56
C GLN A 21 -7.37 0.24 9.61
N TRP A 22 -8.17 1.27 9.94
CA TRP A 22 -9.42 1.57 9.25
C TRP A 22 -9.74 3.07 9.29
N VAL A 23 -10.25 3.55 8.16
CA VAL A 23 -10.62 4.94 7.82
C VAL A 23 -9.38 5.69 7.31
N VAL A 24 -9.40 6.34 6.14
CA VAL A 24 -9.91 7.72 6.07
C VAL A 24 -10.32 8.22 4.67
N ALA A 25 -11.41 9.00 4.70
CA ALA A 25 -12.01 9.82 3.65
C ALA A 25 -11.02 10.75 2.90
N PRO A 26 -11.34 11.19 1.67
CA PRO A 26 -10.43 11.86 0.74
C PRO A 26 -9.79 13.21 1.18
N ASN A 27 -10.06 13.72 2.39
CA ASN A 27 -9.69 15.09 2.79
C ASN A 27 -8.89 15.21 4.11
N SER A 28 -8.29 14.14 4.62
CA SER A 28 -7.61 14.22 5.91
C SER A 28 -6.11 14.45 5.77
N ARG A 29 -5.68 15.61 6.30
CA ARG A 29 -4.27 16.00 6.39
C ARG A 29 -3.55 15.18 7.48
N PRO A 30 -2.38 14.57 7.22
CA PRO A 30 -1.66 13.77 8.21
C PRO A 30 -0.67 14.62 9.02
N HIS A 31 -0.52 14.33 10.32
CA HIS A 31 0.70 14.57 11.11
C HIS A 31 0.63 13.73 12.40
N GLY A 32 1.57 12.80 12.59
CA GLY A 32 1.78 11.88 13.73
C GLY A 32 0.60 10.93 13.97
N ASN A 33 0.75 9.61 13.81
CA ASN A 33 -0.28 8.70 13.25
C ASN A 33 -0.33 8.78 11.71
N ASN A 34 0.86 8.82 11.11
CA ASN A 34 1.04 9.15 9.71
C ASN A 34 0.36 8.11 8.82
N ALA A 35 -0.43 8.63 7.88
CA ALA A 35 -0.95 7.79 6.82
C ALA A 35 0.23 7.23 6.01
N PHE A 36 0.04 6.06 5.44
CA PHE A 36 1.00 5.47 4.50
C PHE A 36 0.25 4.77 3.38
N ILE A 37 0.92 4.55 2.27
CA ILE A 37 0.38 3.84 1.13
C ILE A 37 1.15 2.54 1.00
N GLU A 38 0.48 1.43 1.30
CA GLU A 38 0.95 0.07 1.06
C GLU A 38 0.78 -0.20 -0.44
N ILE A 39 1.87 -0.46 -1.14
CA ILE A 39 1.91 -0.76 -2.57
C ILE A 39 2.33 -2.21 -2.72
N ARG A 40 1.57 -2.96 -3.52
CA ARG A 40 1.84 -4.38 -3.73
C ARG A 40 1.57 -4.80 -5.16
N ALA A 41 2.16 -5.92 -5.52
CA ALA A 41 1.60 -6.75 -6.55
C ALA A 41 0.37 -7.47 -5.97
N SER A 42 -0.80 -7.42 -6.64
CA SER A 42 -2.03 -8.14 -6.24
C SER A 42 -2.50 -9.12 -7.34
N ASN A 43 -2.91 -10.33 -6.94
CA ASN A 43 -3.63 -11.28 -7.78
C ASN A 43 -4.69 -11.99 -6.94
N ARG A 44 -5.69 -12.57 -7.61
CA ARG A 44 -6.85 -13.17 -6.95
C ARG A 44 -6.54 -14.48 -6.21
N GLU A 45 -5.40 -15.12 -6.48
CA GLU A 45 -5.16 -16.52 -6.13
C GLU A 45 -4.04 -16.72 -5.11
N ARG A 46 -3.19 -15.72 -4.86
CA ARG A 46 -1.97 -15.83 -4.02
C ARG A 46 -1.61 -14.51 -3.35
N LEU A 47 -0.93 -14.61 -2.20
CA LEU A 47 -0.06 -13.54 -1.73
C LEU A 47 1.10 -13.42 -2.72
N LEU A 48 1.35 -12.21 -3.19
CA LEU A 48 2.24 -11.92 -4.29
C LEU A 48 3.62 -11.46 -3.82
N PRO A 49 4.63 -11.41 -4.72
CA PRO A 49 6.03 -11.59 -4.34
C PRO A 49 6.63 -10.42 -3.56
N TRP A 50 5.95 -9.26 -3.50
CA TRP A 50 6.45 -8.11 -2.77
C TRP A 50 5.33 -7.13 -2.40
N GLU A 51 5.58 -6.44 -1.29
CA GLU A 51 4.82 -5.32 -0.75
C GLU A 51 5.83 -4.31 -0.20
N PHE A 52 5.56 -3.03 -0.34
CA PHE A 52 6.38 -1.96 0.23
C PHE A 52 5.51 -0.73 0.48
N ASP A 53 6.00 0.19 1.32
CA ASP A 53 5.20 1.32 1.78
C ASP A 53 5.78 2.65 1.34
N VAL A 54 4.92 3.63 1.10
CA VAL A 54 5.29 5.05 0.99
C VAL A 54 4.76 5.79 2.19
N VAL A 55 5.64 6.42 2.95
CA VAL A 55 5.33 7.11 4.20
C VAL A 55 5.74 8.58 4.10
N GLU A 56 5.01 9.45 4.81
CA GLU A 56 5.49 10.80 5.15
C GLU A 56 6.31 10.72 6.44
N ASP A 57 7.55 11.20 6.36
CA ASP A 57 8.50 11.22 7.47
C ASP A 57 8.93 12.67 7.78
N ASP A 58 9.10 12.98 9.06
CA ASP A 58 9.57 14.29 9.53
C ASP A 58 11.09 14.22 9.72
N LEU A 59 11.81 15.03 8.94
CA LEU A 59 13.27 15.10 8.94
C LEU A 59 13.80 16.26 9.79
N GLY A 60 13.07 16.63 10.85
CA GLY A 60 13.48 17.67 11.78
C GLY A 60 12.97 19.05 11.37
N GLY A 61 11.70 19.12 10.98
CA GLY A 61 11.02 20.35 10.54
C GLY A 61 10.73 20.40 9.04
N GLU A 62 11.19 19.40 8.29
CA GLU A 62 10.88 19.22 6.86
C GLU A 62 10.18 17.87 6.70
N THR A 63 9.01 17.86 6.04
CA THR A 63 8.31 16.62 5.73
C THR A 63 8.79 16.09 4.38
N ALA A 64 9.13 14.81 4.32
CA ALA A 64 9.56 14.15 3.08
C ALA A 64 8.85 12.81 2.91
N LEU A 65 8.58 12.44 1.65
CA LEU A 65 8.15 11.10 1.32
C LEU A 65 9.32 10.13 1.30
N ARG A 66 9.15 8.97 1.95
CA ARG A 66 10.11 7.87 1.95
C ARG A 66 9.45 6.58 1.47
N ILE A 67 10.18 5.85 0.63
CA ILE A 67 9.82 4.48 0.26
C ILE A 67 10.48 3.54 1.27
N HIS A 68 9.68 2.81 2.01
CA HIS A 68 10.12 1.75 2.91
C HIS A 68 9.98 0.42 2.19
N MET A 69 11.12 -0.22 1.93
CA MET A 69 11.14 -1.49 1.20
C MET A 69 11.76 -2.59 2.04
N TYR A 70 11.03 -3.69 2.16
CA TYR A 70 11.49 -4.90 2.83
C TYR A 70 12.48 -5.68 1.94
N ASP A 71 13.30 -6.55 2.54
CA ASP A 71 14.37 -7.27 1.82
C ASP A 71 13.85 -8.18 0.70
N ASP A 72 12.67 -8.75 0.88
CA ASP A 72 11.98 -9.56 -0.13
C ASP A 72 11.33 -8.72 -1.23
N ALA A 73 11.13 -7.42 -0.99
CA ALA A 73 10.45 -6.51 -1.91
C ALA A 73 11.35 -5.87 -2.99
N TRP A 74 12.67 -6.03 -2.89
CA TRP A 74 13.63 -5.48 -3.87
C TRP A 74 13.38 -5.94 -5.32
N GLN A 75 12.72 -7.08 -5.52
CA GLN A 75 12.39 -7.55 -6.87
C GLN A 75 11.45 -6.60 -7.63
N ALA A 76 10.68 -5.79 -6.91
CA ALA A 76 9.79 -4.77 -7.49
C ALA A 76 10.51 -3.87 -8.49
N PHE A 77 11.75 -3.44 -8.18
CA PHE A 77 12.56 -2.58 -9.05
C PHE A 77 12.76 -3.12 -10.47
N THR A 78 12.76 -4.44 -10.61
CA THR A 78 12.94 -5.09 -11.91
C THR A 78 11.63 -5.44 -12.61
N GLN A 79 10.52 -5.53 -11.85
CA GLN A 79 9.23 -5.98 -12.36
C GLN A 79 8.30 -4.82 -12.73
N ILE A 80 8.44 -3.67 -12.06
CA ILE A 80 7.65 -2.45 -12.30
C ILE A 80 8.57 -1.21 -12.39
N PRO A 81 9.58 -1.21 -13.28
CA PRO A 81 10.54 -0.11 -13.38
C PRO A 81 9.87 1.24 -13.68
N ASP A 82 8.74 1.22 -14.39
CA ASP A 82 7.98 2.43 -14.74
C ASP A 82 7.40 3.15 -13.51
N LEU A 83 7.02 2.42 -12.45
CA LEU A 83 6.57 3.03 -11.20
C LEU A 83 7.70 3.83 -10.55
N PHE A 84 8.90 3.23 -10.45
CA PHE A 84 10.06 3.88 -9.85
C PHE A 84 10.58 5.05 -10.70
N ALA A 85 10.53 4.92 -12.02
CA ALA A 85 10.82 6.02 -12.93
C ALA A 85 9.85 7.18 -12.73
N ALA A 86 8.56 6.89 -12.53
CA ALA A 86 7.55 7.91 -12.27
C ALA A 86 7.71 8.58 -10.90
N PHE A 87 8.09 7.84 -9.85
CA PHE A 87 8.46 8.44 -8.56
C PHE A 87 9.66 9.38 -8.70
N ALA A 88 10.69 8.97 -9.44
CA ALA A 88 11.86 9.82 -9.68
C ALA A 88 11.49 11.09 -10.48
N ALA A 89 10.61 10.98 -11.46
CA ALA A 89 10.13 12.12 -12.23
C ALA A 89 9.28 13.07 -11.36
N LEU A 90 8.45 12.54 -10.47
CA LEU A 90 7.65 13.34 -9.54
C LEU A 90 8.56 14.13 -8.58
N ALA A 91 9.54 13.44 -7.98
CA ALA A 91 10.52 14.05 -7.08
C ALA A 91 11.44 15.08 -7.75
N ALA A 92 11.66 14.98 -9.06
CA ALA A 92 12.47 15.95 -9.80
C ALA A 92 11.74 17.27 -10.09
N ASN A 93 10.40 17.27 -10.05
CA ASN A 93 9.58 18.42 -10.44
C ASN A 93 8.97 19.18 -9.26
N ASP A 94 8.89 18.56 -8.07
CA ASP A 94 8.26 19.16 -6.90
C ASP A 94 9.05 18.85 -5.61
N THR A 95 9.28 19.88 -4.81
CA THR A 95 9.93 19.76 -3.50
C THR A 95 8.95 19.49 -2.36
N GLU A 96 7.63 19.64 -2.58
CA GLU A 96 6.59 19.46 -1.57
C GLU A 96 5.61 18.33 -1.95
N MET A 97 6.13 17.15 -2.31
CA MET A 97 5.28 15.99 -2.61
C MET A 97 4.53 15.46 -1.39
N SER A 98 3.29 15.03 -1.61
CA SER A 98 2.38 14.45 -0.61
C SER A 98 1.95 13.03 -0.97
N LEU A 99 1.38 12.30 0.00
CA LEU A 99 0.73 11.01 -0.28
C LEU A 99 -0.41 11.13 -1.31
N GLY A 100 -1.04 12.30 -1.43
CA GLY A 100 -2.04 12.56 -2.46
C GLY A 100 -1.47 12.39 -3.87
N ASP A 101 -0.28 12.93 -4.10
CA ASP A 101 0.41 12.86 -5.40
C ASP A 101 0.81 11.42 -5.73
N VAL A 102 1.19 10.64 -4.72
CA VAL A 102 1.46 9.20 -4.86
C VAL A 102 0.19 8.45 -5.30
N ILE A 103 -0.97 8.75 -4.70
CA ILE A 103 -2.25 8.14 -5.09
C ILE A 103 -2.62 8.50 -6.53
N GLU A 104 -2.47 9.76 -6.93
CA GLU A 104 -2.75 10.20 -8.30
C GLU A 104 -1.83 9.52 -9.31
N LEU A 105 -0.54 9.39 -8.97
CA LEU A 105 0.42 8.64 -9.78
C LEU A 105 0.00 7.17 -9.92
N LEU A 106 -0.31 6.48 -8.82
CA LEU A 106 -0.74 5.08 -8.84
C LEU A 106 -1.99 4.88 -9.70
N LYS A 107 -2.98 5.79 -9.58
CA LYS A 107 -4.18 5.79 -10.44
C LYS A 107 -3.83 5.96 -11.92
N SER A 108 -2.89 6.86 -12.25
CA SER A 108 -2.46 7.08 -13.63
C SER A 108 -1.77 5.85 -14.25
N LEU A 109 -1.13 5.02 -13.42
CA LEU A 109 -0.51 3.76 -13.82
C LEU A 109 -1.50 2.59 -13.86
N GLY A 110 -2.78 2.84 -13.58
CA GLY A 110 -3.82 1.81 -13.56
C GLY A 110 -3.80 0.91 -12.33
N ALA A 111 -3.18 1.37 -11.22
CA ALA A 111 -3.20 0.61 -9.98
C ALA A 111 -4.62 0.50 -9.41
N VAL A 112 -4.93 -0.67 -8.83
CA VAL A 112 -6.22 -0.93 -8.19
C VAL A 112 -6.22 -0.41 -6.75
N ASP A 113 -7.23 0.37 -6.39
CA ASP A 113 -7.47 0.80 -5.01
C ASP A 113 -8.17 -0.31 -4.23
N GLU A 114 -7.43 -0.95 -3.32
CA GLU A 114 -7.95 -2.04 -2.48
C GLU A 114 -8.36 -1.59 -1.08
N THR A 115 -8.37 -0.29 -0.81
CA THR A 115 -8.64 0.28 0.52
C THR A 115 -9.96 -0.22 1.11
N VAL A 116 -11.00 -0.36 0.28
CA VAL A 116 -12.33 -0.86 0.71
C VAL A 116 -12.41 -2.39 0.73
N GLY A 117 -11.71 -3.09 -0.16
CA GLY A 117 -11.77 -4.55 -0.26
C GLY A 117 -11.21 -5.25 0.98
N ARG A 118 -10.13 -4.72 1.56
CA ARG A 118 -9.52 -5.23 2.80
C ARG A 118 -10.47 -5.08 4.01
N MET A 119 -11.36 -4.08 4.00
CA MET A 119 -12.34 -3.83 5.09
C MET A 119 -13.26 -5.03 5.30
N VAL A 120 -13.72 -5.66 4.22
CA VAL A 120 -14.75 -6.69 4.28
C VAL A 120 -14.16 -8.03 4.72
N SER A 121 -13.02 -8.44 4.15
CA SER A 121 -12.42 -9.75 4.42
C SER A 121 -11.95 -9.94 5.88
N LYS A 122 -11.54 -8.87 6.57
CA LYS A 122 -11.10 -8.96 7.97
C LYS A 122 -12.22 -8.78 9.02
N ILE A 123 -13.37 -8.21 8.64
CA ILE A 123 -14.58 -8.24 9.48
C ILE A 123 -15.12 -9.67 9.54
N GLU A 124 -15.15 -10.36 8.40
CA GLU A 124 -15.59 -11.77 8.33
C GLU A 124 -14.68 -12.72 9.12
N GLU A 125 -13.35 -12.52 9.10
CA GLU A 125 -12.42 -13.28 9.96
C GLU A 125 -12.66 -13.06 11.46
N ARG A 126 -13.08 -11.86 11.89
CA ARG A 126 -13.39 -11.57 13.30
C ARG A 126 -14.75 -12.11 13.73
N GLU A 127 -15.74 -12.13 12.85
CA GLU A 127 -17.05 -12.72 13.16
C GLU A 127 -17.05 -14.26 13.09
N GLY A 128 -16.11 -14.85 12.33
CA GLY A 128 -15.89 -16.31 12.25
C GLY A 128 -15.33 -16.98 13.51
N VAL A 129 -14.86 -16.23 14.52
CA VAL A 129 -14.35 -16.78 15.80
C VAL A 129 -15.47 -16.98 16.83
N ARG A 130 -16.74 -16.69 16.50
CA ARG A 130 -17.90 -16.97 17.37
C ARG A 130 -18.73 -18.19 16.96
N GLY A 131 -18.08 -19.20 16.38
CA GLY A 131 -18.70 -20.48 16.07
C GLY A 131 -17.80 -21.65 16.44
N ASP A 132 -17.58 -21.88 17.73
CA ASP A 132 -17.66 -23.22 18.32
C ASP A 132 -17.24 -23.22 19.80
N THR A 133 -18.21 -23.45 20.68
CA THR A 133 -17.98 -24.33 21.82
C THR A 133 -19.16 -25.29 21.90
N VAL A 134 -18.98 -26.44 21.28
CA VAL A 134 -19.79 -27.65 21.45
C VAL A 134 -19.57 -28.18 22.88
N GLY A 135 -20.64 -28.62 23.56
CA GLY A 135 -20.51 -29.31 24.84
C GLY A 135 -21.82 -29.90 25.35
N ASN A 136 -22.09 -31.15 24.95
CA ASN A 136 -23.04 -32.09 25.57
C ASN A 136 -23.03 -32.03 27.11
N VAL A 137 -24.22 -31.99 27.74
CA VAL A 137 -24.68 -32.95 28.77
C VAL A 137 -26.19 -33.11 28.62
#